data_AF-A0A480A4I2-F1
#
_entry.id   AF-A0A480A4I2-F1
#
_cell.length_a   1.000
_cell.length_b   1.000
_cell.length_c   1.000
_cell.angle_alpha   90.00
_cell.angle_beta   90.00
_cell.angle_gamma   90.00
#
_symmetry.space_group_name_H-M   'P 1'
#
loop_
_entity.id
_entity.type
_entity.pdbx_description
1 polymer ?
#
loop_
_entity_poly.entity_id
_entity_poly.type
_entity_poly.pdbx_seq_one_letter_code
_entity_poly.pdbx_strand_id
1 'polypeptide(L)' 'MLVIVTDDQIFAPEQVCQSCWLANNSGKPRWYEGKLRCGQAIRQFTEQQAEQFECIMGFRLANIK' A
#
# COMPACT_ATOMS: atom_id res chain seq x y z
N MET A 1 6.57 -8.26 0.94
CA MET A 1 6.49 -7.30 2.06
C MET A 1 5.89 -6.01 1.52
N LEU A 2 4.84 -5.50 2.14
CA LEU A 2 4.19 -4.26 1.69
C LEU A 2 4.86 -3.05 2.36
N VAL A 3 5.21 -2.03 1.57
CA VAL A 3 5.82 -0.79 2.05
C VAL A 3 5.16 0.43 1.41
N ILE A 4 5.22 1.57 2.09
CA ILE A 4 4.87 2.87 1.51
C ILE A 4 6.16 3.46 0.91
N VAL A 5 6.08 3.91 -0.34
CA VAL A 5 7.23 4.48 -1.07
C VAL A 5 6.97 5.96 -1.30
N THR A 6 7.91 6.79 -0.86
CA THR A 6 7.99 8.22 -1.19
C THR A 6 9.21 8.47 -2.08
N ASP A 7 9.42 9.73 -2.49
CA ASP A 7 10.58 10.09 -3.32
C ASP A 7 11.91 9.90 -2.60
N ASP A 8 11.90 9.99 -1.27
CA ASP A 8 13.09 10.05 -0.41
C ASP A 8 13.20 8.88 0.58
N GLN A 9 12.09 8.21 0.91
CA GLN A 9 12.01 7.27 2.03
C GLN A 9 11.08 6.09 1.75
N ILE A 10 11.26 5.03 2.54
CA ILE A 10 10.39 3.85 2.55
C ILE A 10 9.89 3.65 3.98
N PHE A 11 8.57 3.55 4.15
CA PHE A 11 7.92 3.40 5.45
C PHE A 11 7.20 2.06 5.57
N ALA A 12 7.17 1.54 6.80
CA ALA A 12 6.28 0.44 7.12
C ALA A 12 4.82 0.96 7.10
N PRO A 13 3.87 0.24 6.48
CA PRO A 13 2.49 0.71 6.41
C PRO A 13 1.89 1.02 7.78
N GLU A 14 2.30 0.31 8.82
CA GLU A 14 1.87 0.53 10.21
C GLU A 14 2.13 1.97 10.69
N GLN A 15 3.21 2.62 10.25
CA GLN A 15 3.53 4.00 10.66
C GLN A 15 2.49 5.03 10.19
N VAL A 16 1.79 4.73 9.09
CA VAL A 16 0.77 5.62 8.49
C VAL A 16 -0.64 5.08 8.71
N CYS A 17 -0.83 3.77 8.53
CA CYS A 17 -2.13 3.13 8.62
C CYS A 17 -2.64 3.00 10.05
N GLN A 18 -1.78 3.03 11.08
CA GLN A 18 -2.23 2.92 12.47
C GLN A 18 -3.17 4.05 12.89
N SER A 19 -3.02 5.25 12.32
CA SER A 19 -3.88 6.41 12.56
C SER A 19 -4.86 6.69 11.42
N CYS A 20 -4.94 5.82 10.41
CA CYS A 20 -5.76 6.03 9.22
C CYS A 20 -7.18 5.50 9.41
N TRP A 21 -8.19 6.36 9.20
CA TRP A 21 -9.61 6.00 9.24
C TRP A 21 -10.04 4.91 8.25
N LEU A 22 -9.26 4.71 7.18
CA LEU A 22 -9.52 3.70 6.15
C LEU A 22 -8.79 2.37 6.42
N ALA A 23 -7.93 2.29 7.44
CA ALA A 23 -7.24 1.06 7.80
C ALA A 23 -8.21 -0.01 8.33
N ASN A 24 -7.70 -1.22 8.52
CA ASN A 24 -8.41 -2.25 9.27
C ASN A 24 -8.28 -2.01 10.79
N ASN A 25 -8.97 -2.84 11.59
CA ASN A 25 -8.99 -2.72 13.06
C ASN A 25 -7.61 -2.90 13.72
N SER A 26 -6.60 -3.36 12.97
CA SER A 26 -5.22 -3.54 13.45
C SER A 26 -4.29 -2.44 12.96
N GLY A 27 -4.80 -1.35 12.36
CA GLY A 27 -3.97 -0.27 11.86
C GLY A 27 -3.17 -0.65 10.60
N LYS A 28 -3.61 -1.66 9.85
CA LYS A 28 -2.97 -2.11 8.61
C LYS A 28 -3.81 -1.73 7.38
N PRO A 29 -3.21 -1.70 6.18
CA PRO A 29 -3.95 -1.51 4.94
C PRO A 29 -5.13 -2.48 4.84
N ARG A 30 -6.28 -1.98 4.39
CA ARG A 30 -7.52 -2.77 4.36
C ARG A 30 -7.52 -3.67 3.13
N TRP A 31 -7.38 -4.97 3.35
CA TRP A 31 -7.45 -5.98 2.30
C TRP A 31 -8.77 -6.75 2.37
N TYR A 32 -9.33 -7.07 1.21
CA TYR A 32 -10.49 -7.96 1.09
C TYR A 32 -10.38 -8.74 -0.22
N GLU A 33 -10.40 -10.07 -0.15
CA GLU A 33 -10.30 -10.97 -1.31
C GLU A 33 -9.09 -10.65 -2.22
N GLY A 34 -7.93 -10.39 -1.62
CA GLY A 34 -6.70 -10.07 -2.37
C GLY A 34 -6.69 -8.69 -3.01
N LYS A 35 -7.69 -7.84 -2.76
CA LYS A 35 -7.74 -6.45 -3.25
C LYS A 35 -7.53 -5.47 -2.10
N LEU A 36 -6.71 -4.46 -2.35
CA LEU A 36 -6.58 -3.32 -1.47
C LEU A 36 -7.87 -2.48 -1.54
N ARG A 37 -8.61 -2.39 -0.43
CA ARG A 37 -9.90 -1.66 -0.34
C ARG A 37 -9.74 -0.21 0.06
N CYS A 38 -8.60 0.17 0.63
CA CYS A 38 -8.24 1.56 0.93
C CYS A 38 -7.37 2.19 -0.18
N GLY A 39 -7.39 1.63 -1.38
CA GLY A 39 -6.57 2.04 -2.52
C GLY A 39 -6.94 1.29 -3.79
N GLN A 40 -6.09 1.41 -4.81
CA GLN A 40 -6.27 0.78 -6.12
C GLN A 40 -4.95 0.21 -6.62
N ALA A 41 -5.00 -0.89 -7.38
CA ALA A 41 -3.81 -1.48 -8.00
C ALA A 41 -3.32 -0.59 -9.15
N ILE A 42 -2.01 -0.39 -9.23
CA ILE A 42 -1.34 0.30 -10.33
C ILE A 42 -0.92 -0.78 -11.33
N ARG A 43 -1.25 -0.54 -12.60
CA ARG A 43 -0.90 -1.45 -13.69
C ARG A 43 0.63 -1.64 -13.76
N GLN A 44 1.06 -2.89 -13.72
CA GLN A 44 2.46 -3.27 -13.97
C GLN A 44 2.75 -3.15 -15.46
N PHE A 45 3.91 -2.60 -15.81
CA PHE A 45 4.37 -2.52 -17.20
C PHE A 45 5.32 -3.67 -17.57
N THR A 46 5.96 -4.28 -16.58
CA THR A 46 6.85 -5.44 -16.78
C THR A 46 6.62 -6.46 -15.67
N GLU A 47 6.88 -7.74 -15.95
CA GLU A 47 6.77 -8.82 -14.95
C GLU A 47 7.77 -8.69 -13.79
N GLN A 48 8.85 -7.92 -14.00
CA GLN A 48 9.88 -7.65 -12.99
C GLN A 48 9.47 -6.55 -12.00
N GLN A 49 8.41 -5.78 -12.31
CA GLN A 49 7.93 -4.75 -11.40
C GLN A 49 7.18 -5.36 -10.23
N ALA A 50 7.51 -4.92 -9.02
CA ALA A 50 6.72 -5.18 -7.83
C ALA A 50 5.26 -4.77 -8.05
N GLU A 51 4.33 -5.50 -7.43
CA GLU A 51 2.94 -5.11 -7.38
C GLU A 51 2.82 -3.78 -6.63
N GLN A 52 2.14 -2.82 -7.25
CA GLN A 52 2.03 -1.46 -6.75
C GLN A 52 0.58 -1.07 -6.59
N PHE A 53 0.34 -0.20 -5.62
CA PHE A 53 -0.98 0.33 -5.32
C PHE A 53 -0.88 1.82 -5.00
N GLU A 54 -1.97 2.52 -5.24
CA GLU A 54 -2.17 3.89 -4.80
C GLU A 54 -3.21 3.88 -3.69
N CYS A 55 -2.84 4.34 -2.49
CA CYS A 55 -3.79 4.55 -1.42
C CYS A 55 -4.71 5.72 -1.76
N ILE A 56 -5.96 5.70 -1.28
CA ILE A 56 -6.91 6.81 -1.42
C ILE A 56 -6.36 8.13 -0.84
N MET A 57 -5.46 8.04 0.13
CA MET A 57 -4.77 9.20 0.72
C MET A 57 -3.68 9.79 -0.20
N GLY A 58 -3.38 9.17 -1.35
CA GLY A 58 -2.49 9.69 -2.38
C GLY A 58 -1.04 9.16 -2.36
N PHE A 59 -0.69 8.26 -1.43
CA PHE A 59 0.66 7.68 -1.39
C PHE A 59 0.75 6.32 -2.10
N ARG A 60 1.94 5.98 -2.59
CA ARG A 60 2.21 4.68 -3.23
C ARG A 60 2.55 3.60 -2.21
N LEU A 61 2.05 2.41 -2.48
CA LEU A 61 2.39 1.16 -1.80
C LEU A 61 3.05 0.22 -2.81
N ALA A 62 4.07 -0.53 -2.37
CA ALA A 62 4.72 -1.55 -3.19
C ALA A 62 4.86 -2.86 -2.40
N ASN A 63 4.63 -3.99 -3.07
CA ASN A 63 4.88 -5.33 -2.53
C ASN A 63 6.26 -5.81 -2.98
N ILE A 64 7.27 -5.55 -2.16
CA ILE A 64 8.66 -5.91 -2.40
C ILE A 64 8.88 -7.35 -1.91
N LYS A 65 9.41 -8.23 -2.76
CA LYS A 65 9.81 -9.59 -2.38
C LYS A 65 11.23 -9.61 -1.85
#